data_AF-L1J477-F1
#
_entry.id   AF-L1J477-F1
#
_cell.length_a   1.000
_cell.length_b   1.000
_cell.length_c   1.000
_cell.angle_alpha   90.00
_cell.angle_beta   90.00
_cell.angle_gamma   90.00
#
_symmetry.space_group_name_H-M   'P 1'
#
loop_
_entity.id
_entity.type
_entity.pdbx_description
1 polymer ?
#
loop_
_entity_poly.entity_id
_entity_poly.type
_entity_poly.pdbx_seq_one_letter_code
_entity_poly.pdbx_strand_id
1 'polypeptide(L)'
;MDRSVLLYLTVLKVRFSDVWNKQHNVLQPGVTQADANVQQRGVNELRQMFPTFPESTITQLLNAHSGQVDQTALTIAALSEIFHSEEDIVEDSVVLPSEILFDERLSDLHKLVLRSNPWLTNFPLLMPGPDIHHVAANLALEYKGKYCWSTCFDADFLAALMYEGYLPMAEMTKEGPAKFVLLPKMHHQRCILKFEDLHVRKKLRKRSSRFEITCDRAFDEVVQGCLRQHGENWLYPPFISVLKEILERGGINGVRIHSFELWENGTMVAGEMGYSVGGCYTSLSGFYTVKSAVYMSAGSVQCIGTAKLLQQAGAAFWDLGMTLKYKLDLGAHCVPRQAFLGEIWKTRDKQPIELPRERVNVKQLLDSLS
;
A
#
# COMPACT_ATOMS: atom_id res chain seq x y z
N MET A 1 -12.12 22.96 4.16
CA MET A 1 -10.85 22.19 4.30
C MET A 1 -11.19 20.75 4.64
N ASP A 2 -10.80 19.80 3.80
CA ASP A 2 -11.06 18.37 4.01
C ASP A 2 -10.33 17.89 5.29
N ARG A 3 -11.05 17.15 6.15
CA ARG A 3 -10.52 16.58 7.41
C ARG A 3 -9.34 15.63 7.15
N SER A 4 -9.23 15.09 5.94
CA SER A 4 -8.10 14.26 5.50
C SER A 4 -6.77 15.04 5.43
N VAL A 5 -6.82 16.31 5.02
CA VAL A 5 -5.65 17.22 4.96
C VAL A 5 -5.24 17.65 6.36
N LEU A 6 -6.21 17.91 7.25
CA LEU A 6 -5.96 18.21 8.65
C LEU A 6 -5.31 17.03 9.38
N LEU A 7 -5.74 15.80 9.09
CA LEU A 7 -5.15 14.58 9.66
C LEU A 7 -3.74 14.33 9.11
N TYR A 8 -3.51 14.55 7.81
CA TYR A 8 -2.20 14.39 7.19
C TYR A 8 -1.17 15.40 7.72
N LEU A 9 -1.59 16.66 7.93
CA LEU A 9 -0.75 17.70 8.54
C LEU A 9 -0.50 17.45 10.02
N THR A 10 -1.46 16.88 10.74
CA THR A 10 -1.29 16.49 12.16
C THR A 10 -0.33 15.31 12.31
N VAL A 11 -0.40 14.31 11.42
CA VAL A 11 0.53 13.18 11.38
C VAL A 11 1.95 13.61 10.99
N LEU A 12 2.07 14.57 10.07
CA LEU A 12 3.36 15.21 9.77
C LEU A 12 3.89 15.99 10.97
N LYS A 13 3.03 16.71 11.71
CA LYS A 13 3.40 17.46 12.93
C LYS A 13 4.01 16.54 14.01
N VAL A 14 3.43 15.35 14.20
CA VAL A 14 3.91 14.34 15.16
C VAL A 14 5.20 13.68 14.68
N ARG A 15 5.30 13.31 13.40
CA ARG A 15 6.54 12.73 12.86
C ARG A 15 7.70 13.73 12.85
N PHE A 16 7.43 15.01 12.58
CA PHE A 16 8.47 16.03 12.62
C PHE A 16 8.93 16.28 14.05
N SER A 17 8.03 16.40 15.03
CA SER A 17 8.43 16.58 16.45
C SER A 17 9.24 15.40 16.99
N ASP A 18 8.89 14.17 16.61
CA ASP A 18 9.55 12.97 17.14
C ASP A 18 10.91 12.71 16.50
N VAL A 19 11.07 13.00 15.21
CA VAL A 19 12.35 12.91 14.50
C VAL A 19 13.27 14.07 14.92
N TRP A 20 12.72 15.27 15.10
CA TRP A 20 13.44 16.46 15.54
C TRP A 20 13.99 16.34 16.96
N ASN A 21 13.16 15.91 17.92
CA ASN A 21 13.57 15.72 19.31
C ASN A 21 14.54 14.54 19.48
N LYS A 22 14.50 13.52 18.60
CA LYS A 22 15.45 12.40 18.63
C LYS A 22 16.82 12.72 18.04
N GLN A 23 16.90 13.64 17.07
CA GLN A 23 18.18 13.98 16.43
C GLN A 23 18.89 15.16 17.08
N HIS A 24 18.17 16.06 17.73
CA HIS A 24 18.75 17.26 18.33
C HIS A 24 18.21 17.46 19.75
N ASN A 25 19.05 17.15 20.74
CA ASN A 25 18.77 17.21 22.17
C ASN A 25 18.62 18.66 22.69
N VAL A 26 17.67 19.42 22.14
CA VAL A 26 17.57 20.87 22.32
C VAL A 26 16.13 21.27 22.64
N LEU A 27 15.83 21.34 23.93
CA LEU A 27 14.85 22.27 24.47
C LEU A 27 15.45 22.91 25.72
N GLN A 28 16.28 23.93 25.52
CA GLN A 28 16.58 24.95 26.53
C GLN A 28 16.32 26.33 25.89
N PRO A 29 15.69 27.28 26.61
CA PRO A 29 15.22 28.53 26.04
C PRO A 29 16.35 29.55 25.85
N GLY A 30 16.51 30.05 24.63
CA GLY A 30 17.42 31.14 24.27
C GLY A 30 17.80 31.10 22.79
N VAL A 31 17.05 31.81 21.95
CA VAL A 31 17.26 31.82 20.49
C VAL A 31 18.61 32.47 20.17
N THR A 32 19.51 31.73 19.53
CA THR A 32 20.78 32.26 19.00
C THR A 32 20.89 31.99 17.50
N GLN A 33 21.79 32.71 16.83
CA GLN A 33 21.93 32.76 15.36
C GLN A 33 22.17 31.39 14.67
N ALA A 34 22.43 30.33 15.43
CA ALA A 34 22.46 28.93 14.96
C ALA A 34 21.06 28.41 14.54
N ASP A 35 19.98 28.93 15.12
CA ASP A 35 18.60 28.49 14.86
C ASP A 35 18.11 28.91 13.46
N ALA A 36 18.58 30.06 12.94
CA ALA A 36 18.17 30.57 11.63
C ALA A 36 18.67 29.70 10.46
N ASN A 37 19.89 29.17 10.56
CA ASN A 37 20.46 28.27 9.53
C ASN A 37 19.79 26.89 9.53
N VAL A 38 19.35 26.44 10.70
CA VAL A 38 18.62 25.18 10.89
C VAL A 38 17.21 25.28 10.33
N GLN A 39 16.54 26.42 10.54
CA GLN A 39 15.23 26.70 9.98
C GLN A 39 15.24 26.77 8.45
N GLN A 40 16.27 27.41 7.86
CA GLN A 40 16.43 27.46 6.40
C GLN A 40 16.67 26.08 5.78
N ARG A 41 17.32 25.14 6.49
CA ARG A 41 17.45 23.74 6.05
C ARG A 41 16.10 23.02 6.01
N GLY A 42 15.28 23.18 7.05
CA GLY A 42 13.93 22.63 7.08
C GLY A 42 13.04 23.15 5.95
N VAL A 43 13.14 24.45 5.63
CA VAL A 43 12.45 25.06 4.47
C VAL A 43 12.89 24.38 3.16
N ASN A 44 14.19 24.19 2.96
CA ASN A 44 14.72 23.59 1.73
C ASN A 44 14.30 22.12 1.55
N GLU A 45 14.26 21.34 2.62
CA GLU A 45 13.79 19.94 2.59
C GLU A 45 12.30 19.86 2.26
N LEU A 46 11.48 20.73 2.87
CA LEU A 46 10.04 20.78 2.59
C LEU A 46 9.76 21.26 1.15
N ARG A 47 10.58 22.15 0.58
CA ARG A 47 10.47 22.53 -0.84
C ARG A 47 10.78 21.39 -1.79
N GLN A 48 11.69 20.49 -1.44
CA GLN A 48 11.96 19.29 -2.26
C GLN A 48 10.79 18.30 -2.20
N MET A 49 10.11 18.22 -1.06
CA MET A 49 8.96 17.34 -0.88
C MET A 49 7.67 17.92 -1.48
N PHE A 50 7.53 19.26 -1.47
CA PHE A 50 6.34 20.00 -1.90
C PHE A 50 6.71 21.18 -2.80
N PRO A 51 7.22 20.93 -4.03
CA PRO A 51 7.79 21.97 -4.89
C PRO A 51 6.77 23.00 -5.41
N THR A 52 5.47 22.71 -5.30
CA THR A 52 4.37 23.59 -5.70
C THR A 52 3.93 24.55 -4.59
N PHE A 53 4.44 24.41 -3.36
CA PHE A 53 4.04 25.27 -2.24
C PHE A 53 4.89 26.56 -2.23
N PRO A 54 4.26 27.75 -2.07
CA PRO A 54 5.00 28.99 -1.88
C PRO A 54 5.90 28.93 -0.64
N GLU A 55 7.12 29.46 -0.75
CA GLU A 55 8.10 29.46 0.33
C GLU A 55 7.57 30.19 1.58
N SER A 56 6.76 31.22 1.39
CA SER A 56 6.06 31.96 2.45
C SER A 56 5.14 31.05 3.27
N THR A 57 4.42 30.13 2.63
CA THR A 57 3.51 29.17 3.27
C THR A 57 4.29 28.12 4.07
N ILE A 58 5.39 27.60 3.52
CA ILE A 58 6.27 26.65 4.22
C ILE A 58 6.89 27.30 5.46
N THR A 59 7.29 28.57 5.34
CA THR A 59 7.90 29.34 6.44
C THR A 59 6.89 29.62 7.55
N GLN A 60 5.65 29.96 7.21
CA GLN A 60 4.56 30.14 8.18
C GLN A 60 4.24 28.84 8.94
N LEU A 61 4.22 27.70 8.25
CA LEU A 61 4.00 26.39 8.87
C LEU A 61 5.08 26.03 9.89
N LEU A 62 6.35 26.36 9.60
CA LEU A 62 7.47 26.14 10.51
C LEU A 62 7.47 27.11 11.70
N ASN A 63 7.00 28.35 11.50
CA ASN A 63 6.94 29.38 12.55
C ASN A 63 5.75 29.22 13.52
N ALA A 64 4.71 28.46 13.17
CA ALA A 64 3.53 28.23 14.00
C ALA A 64 3.80 27.41 15.29
N HIS A 65 5.07 27.19 15.64
CA HIS A 65 5.52 26.47 16.84
C HIS A 65 5.63 27.35 18.11
N SER A 66 5.36 28.66 18.05
CA SER A 66 5.50 29.56 19.21
C SER A 66 4.23 29.74 20.07
N GLY A 67 3.43 28.69 20.24
CA GLY A 67 2.61 28.54 21.46
C GLY A 67 1.29 29.30 21.59
N GLN A 68 0.64 29.76 20.51
CA GLN A 68 -0.74 30.26 20.60
C GLN A 68 -1.66 29.61 19.56
N VAL A 69 -2.78 29.07 20.06
CA VAL A 69 -3.81 28.31 19.33
C VAL A 69 -4.40 29.11 18.16
N ASP A 70 -4.43 30.43 18.24
CA ASP A 70 -5.01 31.33 17.22
C ASP A 70 -4.24 31.34 15.88
N GLN A 71 -2.94 31.06 15.86
CA GLN A 71 -2.18 31.00 14.61
C GLN A 71 -2.48 29.75 13.78
N THR A 72 -2.95 28.66 14.41
CA THR A 72 -3.34 27.46 13.68
C THR A 72 -4.63 27.70 12.88
N ALA A 73 -5.56 28.49 13.41
CA ALA A 73 -6.77 28.90 12.71
C ALA A 73 -6.49 29.84 11.52
N LEU A 74 -5.55 30.78 11.69
CA LEU A 74 -5.10 31.68 10.62
C LEU A 74 -4.38 30.93 9.48
N THR A 75 -3.55 29.94 9.79
CA THR A 75 -2.91 29.09 8.78
C THR A 75 -3.92 28.23 8.01
N ILE A 76 -4.97 27.75 8.69
CA ILE A 76 -6.08 27.02 8.06
C ILE A 76 -6.91 27.93 7.14
N ALA A 77 -7.15 29.19 7.55
CA ALA A 77 -7.86 30.18 6.75
C ALA A 77 -7.05 30.60 5.51
N ALA A 78 -5.75 30.86 5.66
CA ALA A 78 -4.84 31.21 4.56
C ALA A 78 -4.69 30.05 3.55
N LEU A 79 -4.64 28.80 4.02
CA LEU A 79 -4.66 27.63 3.15
C LEU A 79 -6.01 27.50 2.41
N SER A 80 -7.12 27.83 3.07
CA SER A 80 -8.45 27.78 2.44
C SER A 80 -8.63 28.81 1.32
N GLU A 81 -7.99 29.99 1.41
CA GLU A 81 -7.98 31.00 0.34
C GLU A 81 -7.08 30.60 -0.85
N ILE A 82 -5.96 29.92 -0.61
CA ILE A 82 -5.04 29.45 -1.66
C ILE A 82 -5.67 28.35 -2.54
N PHE A 83 -6.56 27.52 -1.99
CA PHE A 83 -7.26 26.46 -2.72
C PHE A 83 -8.57 26.90 -3.40
N HIS A 84 -8.89 28.20 -3.45
CA HIS A 84 -10.06 28.75 -4.17
C HIS A 84 -9.81 29.11 -5.63
N SER A 85 -8.68 28.72 -6.23
CA SER A 85 -8.45 28.91 -7.66
C SER A 85 -7.84 27.65 -8.30
N GLU A 86 -8.65 26.62 -8.43
CA GLU A 86 -8.68 25.70 -9.57
C GLU A 86 -9.94 24.85 -9.43
N GLU A 87 -11.04 25.42 -9.92
CA GLU A 87 -12.27 24.72 -10.23
C GLU A 87 -11.97 23.68 -11.31
N ASP A 88 -12.12 22.41 -10.96
CA ASP A 88 -12.94 21.48 -11.74
C ASP A 88 -13.84 20.74 -10.74
N ILE A 89 -14.93 21.41 -10.40
CA ILE A 89 -16.09 20.85 -9.71
C ILE A 89 -16.92 20.11 -10.78
N VAL A 90 -17.18 18.83 -10.57
CA VAL A 90 -18.56 18.34 -10.59
C VAL A 90 -18.76 17.45 -9.38
N GLU A 91 -19.40 18.02 -8.37
CA GLU A 91 -20.21 17.28 -7.42
C GLU A 91 -21.25 16.48 -8.18
N ASP A 92 -21.15 15.16 -8.13
CA ASP A 92 -22.34 14.33 -8.01
C ASP A 92 -22.17 13.56 -6.72
N SER A 93 -22.83 14.03 -5.66
CA SER A 93 -23.17 13.19 -4.53
C SER A 93 -24.14 12.12 -5.05
N VAL A 94 -23.57 11.06 -5.62
CA VAL A 94 -24.35 9.88 -5.98
C VAL A 94 -24.80 9.24 -4.69
N VAL A 95 -26.06 9.48 -4.34
CA VAL A 95 -26.83 8.62 -3.46
C VAL A 95 -26.80 7.24 -4.10
N LEU A 96 -26.01 6.35 -3.52
CA LEU A 96 -26.04 4.93 -3.85
C LEU A 96 -27.48 4.44 -3.71
N PRO A 97 -27.99 3.58 -4.61
CA PRO A 97 -29.32 3.02 -4.46
C PRO A 97 -29.48 2.50 -3.03
N SER A 98 -30.50 2.98 -2.32
CA SER A 98 -30.78 2.61 -0.92
C SER A 98 -30.88 1.10 -0.72
N GLU A 99 -31.10 0.36 -1.81
CA GLU A 99 -31.23 -1.09 -1.88
C GLU A 99 -29.89 -1.84 -1.76
N ILE A 100 -28.73 -1.18 -1.97
CA ILE A 100 -27.40 -1.84 -1.88
C ILE A 100 -26.71 -1.59 -0.51
N LEU A 101 -27.20 -0.67 0.32
CA LEU A 101 -26.42 -0.20 1.47
C LEU A 101 -26.99 -0.40 2.87
N PHE A 102 -28.26 -0.72 3.02
CA PHE A 102 -28.82 -0.86 4.35
C PHE A 102 -29.75 -2.05 4.39
N ASP A 103 -29.17 -3.20 4.69
CA ASP A 103 -29.93 -4.25 5.31
C ASP A 103 -30.37 -3.76 6.70
N GLU A 104 -31.68 -3.70 6.98
CA GLU A 104 -32.20 -3.46 8.33
C GLU A 104 -31.65 -4.48 9.36
N ARG A 105 -31.03 -5.57 8.89
CA ARG A 105 -30.32 -6.62 9.65
C ARG A 105 -28.84 -6.33 9.92
N LEU A 106 -28.36 -5.08 9.88
CA LEU A 106 -27.02 -4.79 10.41
C LEU A 106 -26.90 -5.35 11.83
N SER A 107 -25.92 -6.25 12.01
CA SER A 107 -25.63 -6.84 13.32
C SER A 107 -25.35 -5.73 14.33
N ASP A 108 -25.62 -6.01 15.60
CA ASP A 108 -25.31 -5.07 16.68
C ASP A 108 -23.81 -4.72 16.70
N LEU A 109 -22.96 -5.67 16.29
CA LEU A 109 -21.52 -5.45 16.13
C LEU A 109 -21.21 -4.33 15.12
N HIS A 110 -21.79 -4.36 13.92
CA HIS A 110 -21.56 -3.32 12.91
C HIS A 110 -22.06 -1.95 13.37
N LYS A 111 -23.24 -1.92 14.00
CA LYS A 111 -23.80 -0.68 14.58
C LYS A 111 -22.86 -0.09 15.63
N LEU A 112 -22.30 -0.94 16.50
CA LEU A 112 -21.33 -0.52 17.52
C LEU A 112 -20.01 -0.02 16.90
N VAL A 113 -19.48 -0.73 15.89
CA VAL A 113 -18.26 -0.29 15.17
C VAL A 113 -18.47 1.06 14.50
N LEU A 114 -19.62 1.29 13.85
CA LEU A 114 -19.95 2.56 13.22
C LEU A 114 -20.11 3.71 14.22
N ARG A 115 -20.64 3.44 15.42
CA ARG A 115 -20.75 4.46 16.48
C ARG A 115 -19.38 4.97 16.93
N SER A 116 -18.42 4.07 17.13
CA SER A 116 -17.06 4.44 17.54
C SER A 116 -16.15 4.84 16.38
N ASN A 117 -16.51 4.50 15.14
CA ASN A 117 -15.76 4.82 13.92
C ASN A 117 -16.67 5.39 12.82
N PRO A 118 -17.27 6.59 13.00
CA PRO A 118 -18.26 7.13 12.05
C PRO A 118 -17.73 7.37 10.64
N TRP A 119 -16.41 7.42 10.44
CA TRP A 119 -15.81 7.60 9.11
C TRP A 119 -16.05 6.41 8.18
N LEU A 120 -16.35 5.21 8.72
CA LEU A 120 -16.67 4.02 7.94
C LEU A 120 -18.00 4.11 7.20
N THR A 121 -18.90 5.03 7.59
CA THR A 121 -20.17 5.24 6.87
C THR A 121 -19.98 5.74 5.44
N ASN A 122 -18.80 6.26 5.11
CA ASN A 122 -18.44 6.72 3.76
C ASN A 122 -18.10 5.55 2.81
N PHE A 123 -18.01 4.33 3.33
CA PHE A 123 -17.55 3.14 2.60
C PHE A 123 -18.63 2.05 2.62
N PRO A 124 -18.86 1.35 1.49
CA PRO A 124 -19.76 0.21 1.46
C PRO A 124 -19.29 -0.90 2.41
N LEU A 125 -20.23 -1.50 3.14
CA LEU A 125 -19.98 -2.69 3.94
C LEU A 125 -20.03 -3.92 3.03
N LEU A 126 -19.01 -4.77 3.08
CA LEU A 126 -19.00 -6.09 2.44
C LEU A 126 -19.02 -7.17 3.52
N MET A 127 -19.85 -8.20 3.31
CA MET A 127 -19.97 -9.35 4.21
C MET A 127 -19.90 -10.66 3.42
N PRO A 128 -19.41 -11.76 4.04
CA PRO A 128 -19.49 -13.08 3.45
C PRO A 128 -20.95 -13.45 3.13
N GLY A 129 -21.13 -14.16 2.03
CA GLY A 129 -22.43 -14.64 1.56
C GLY A 129 -22.26 -15.46 0.29
N PRO A 130 -23.29 -16.25 -0.10
CA PRO A 130 -23.22 -17.10 -1.29
C PRO A 130 -22.93 -16.32 -2.58
N ASP A 131 -23.38 -15.07 -2.66
CA ASP A 131 -23.23 -14.20 -3.84
C ASP A 131 -22.06 -13.21 -3.75
N ILE A 132 -21.10 -13.41 -2.82
CA ILE A 132 -20.05 -12.42 -2.57
C ILE A 132 -19.22 -12.08 -3.82
N HIS A 133 -18.93 -13.07 -4.68
CA HIS A 133 -18.24 -12.82 -5.95
C HIS A 133 -18.99 -11.83 -6.84
N HIS A 134 -20.30 -12.02 -6.99
CA HIS A 134 -21.14 -11.14 -7.80
C HIS A 134 -21.25 -9.74 -7.20
N VAL A 135 -21.48 -9.65 -5.88
CA VAL A 135 -21.58 -8.38 -5.16
C VAL A 135 -20.27 -7.60 -5.27
N ALA A 136 -19.13 -8.24 -5.02
CA ALA A 136 -17.82 -7.61 -5.10
C ALA A 136 -17.44 -7.21 -6.55
N ALA A 137 -17.77 -8.02 -7.55
CA ALA A 137 -17.55 -7.68 -8.96
C ALA A 137 -18.34 -6.42 -9.39
N ASN A 138 -19.64 -6.38 -9.07
CA ASN A 138 -20.48 -5.24 -9.40
C ASN A 138 -20.01 -3.98 -8.67
N LEU A 139 -19.68 -4.11 -7.38
CA LEU A 139 -19.19 -2.99 -6.60
C LEU A 139 -17.85 -2.47 -7.16
N ALA A 140 -16.96 -3.34 -7.62
CA ALA A 140 -15.71 -2.92 -8.27
C ALA A 140 -15.93 -2.08 -9.53
N LEU A 141 -16.99 -2.37 -10.30
CA LEU A 141 -17.36 -1.63 -11.51
C LEU A 141 -18.07 -0.31 -11.20
N GLU A 142 -19.05 -0.33 -10.31
CA GLU A 142 -20.00 0.76 -10.13
C GLU A 142 -19.59 1.76 -9.04
N TYR A 143 -18.98 1.28 -7.96
CA TYR A 143 -18.66 2.15 -6.82
C TYR A 143 -17.47 3.05 -7.14
N LYS A 144 -17.70 4.35 -7.22
CA LYS A 144 -16.65 5.33 -7.54
C LYS A 144 -15.60 5.48 -6.43
N GLY A 145 -15.85 5.08 -5.19
CA GLY A 145 -14.87 5.22 -4.11
C GLY A 145 -13.77 4.16 -4.14
N LYS A 146 -12.79 4.27 -3.22
CA LYS A 146 -11.60 3.40 -3.17
C LYS A 146 -11.72 2.25 -2.19
N TYR A 147 -12.54 2.41 -1.15
CA TYR A 147 -12.52 1.52 0.01
C TYR A 147 -13.91 0.99 0.27
N CYS A 148 -13.97 -0.31 0.57
CA CYS A 148 -15.06 -0.93 1.28
C CYS A 148 -14.59 -1.21 2.71
N TRP A 149 -15.46 -1.72 3.56
CA TRP A 149 -15.06 -2.21 4.88
C TRP A 149 -15.81 -3.48 5.27
N SER A 150 -15.25 -4.21 6.24
CA SER A 150 -15.88 -5.37 6.86
C SER A 150 -15.31 -5.61 8.25
N THR A 151 -16.08 -6.24 9.14
CA THR A 151 -15.55 -6.81 10.38
C THR A 151 -15.14 -8.28 10.23
N CYS A 152 -15.34 -8.87 9.05
CA CYS A 152 -15.07 -10.27 8.79
C CYS A 152 -13.63 -10.49 8.31
N PHE A 153 -12.89 -11.32 9.07
CA PHE A 153 -11.57 -11.83 8.72
C PHE A 153 -11.67 -13.34 8.50
N ASP A 154 -12.35 -13.73 7.44
CA ASP A 154 -12.54 -15.12 7.01
C ASP A 154 -11.74 -15.39 5.72
N ALA A 155 -11.16 -16.57 5.60
CA ALA A 155 -10.27 -16.92 4.50
C ALA A 155 -10.99 -17.06 3.15
N ASP A 156 -12.17 -17.69 3.13
CA ASP A 156 -12.97 -17.83 1.92
C ASP A 156 -13.52 -16.48 1.45
N PHE A 157 -13.96 -15.63 2.39
CA PHE A 157 -14.37 -14.26 2.12
C PHE A 157 -13.23 -13.43 1.55
N LEU A 158 -12.06 -13.44 2.19
CA LEU A 158 -10.92 -12.66 1.73
C LEU A 158 -10.42 -13.13 0.36
N ALA A 159 -10.36 -14.44 0.14
CA ALA A 159 -10.01 -15.02 -1.15
C ALA A 159 -10.99 -14.59 -2.25
N ALA A 160 -12.30 -14.58 -1.97
CA ALA A 160 -13.30 -14.08 -2.93
C ALA A 160 -13.01 -12.63 -3.34
N LEU A 161 -12.71 -11.73 -2.39
CA LEU A 161 -12.38 -10.35 -2.68
C LEU A 161 -11.09 -10.21 -3.51
N MET A 162 -10.05 -10.97 -3.18
CA MET A 162 -8.79 -11.00 -3.94
C MET A 162 -9.01 -11.49 -5.37
N TYR A 163 -9.85 -12.52 -5.55
CA TYR A 163 -10.23 -13.06 -6.85
C TYR A 163 -10.99 -12.05 -7.73
N GLU A 164 -11.75 -11.15 -7.10
CA GLU A 164 -12.40 -10.00 -7.78
C GLU A 164 -11.46 -8.80 -8.01
N GLY A 165 -10.20 -8.86 -7.57
CA GLY A 165 -9.16 -7.85 -7.82
C GLY A 165 -9.00 -6.78 -6.73
N TYR A 166 -9.65 -6.96 -5.58
CA TYR A 166 -9.44 -6.07 -4.43
C TYR A 166 -8.02 -6.24 -3.88
N LEU A 167 -7.45 -5.14 -3.37
CA LEU A 167 -6.23 -5.15 -2.56
C LEU A 167 -6.64 -5.00 -1.10
N PRO A 168 -6.75 -6.09 -0.33
CA PRO A 168 -7.23 -6.00 1.03
C PRO A 168 -6.12 -5.48 1.94
N MET A 169 -6.53 -4.70 2.92
CA MET A 169 -5.71 -4.23 4.02
C MET A 169 -6.56 -4.19 5.29
N ALA A 170 -5.97 -4.01 6.46
CA ALA A 170 -6.72 -3.81 7.69
C ALA A 170 -6.45 -2.43 8.28
N GLU A 171 -7.34 -1.97 9.14
CA GLU A 171 -7.22 -0.71 9.89
C GLU A 171 -7.57 -0.95 11.35
N MET A 172 -6.88 -0.26 12.25
CA MET A 172 -7.19 -0.31 13.67
C MET A 172 -8.33 0.66 13.98
N THR A 173 -9.37 0.17 14.65
CA THR A 173 -10.45 1.03 15.13
C THR A 173 -9.97 1.84 16.33
N LYS A 174 -10.47 3.06 16.50
CA LYS A 174 -10.13 3.88 17.68
C LYS A 174 -10.61 3.24 18.97
N GLU A 175 -11.87 2.83 18.97
CA GLU A 175 -12.57 2.19 20.08
C GLU A 175 -13.66 1.27 19.52
N GLY A 176 -14.26 0.43 20.37
CA GLY A 176 -15.41 -0.41 20.03
C GLY A 176 -15.13 -1.91 20.12
N PRO A 177 -16.14 -2.73 19.79
CA PRO A 177 -16.11 -4.17 20.03
C PRO A 177 -15.18 -4.94 19.07
N ALA A 178 -14.83 -4.38 17.92
CA ALA A 178 -13.85 -4.95 16.99
C ALA A 178 -12.63 -4.05 16.97
N LYS A 179 -11.46 -4.56 17.37
CA LYS A 179 -10.18 -3.81 17.40
C LYS A 179 -9.66 -3.48 15.99
N PHE A 180 -10.00 -4.32 15.01
CA PHE A 180 -9.55 -4.20 13.62
C PHE A 180 -10.74 -4.36 12.69
N VAL A 181 -10.67 -3.67 11.56
CA VAL A 181 -11.59 -3.83 10.42
C VAL A 181 -10.80 -4.14 9.16
N LEU A 182 -11.37 -4.95 8.28
CA LEU A 182 -10.85 -5.17 6.94
C LEU A 182 -11.28 -3.99 6.06
N LEU A 183 -10.38 -3.49 5.22
CA LEU A 183 -10.61 -2.45 4.22
C LEU A 183 -10.23 -2.98 2.83
N PRO A 184 -11.12 -3.69 2.13
CA PRO A 184 -10.92 -4.06 0.73
C PRO A 184 -10.79 -2.80 -0.13
N LYS A 185 -9.64 -2.65 -0.81
CA LYS A 185 -9.34 -1.46 -1.60
C LYS A 185 -9.37 -1.72 -3.10
N MET A 186 -10.02 -0.84 -3.83
CA MET A 186 -9.99 -0.77 -5.29
C MET A 186 -9.45 0.58 -5.75
N HIS A 187 -8.21 0.61 -6.24
CA HIS A 187 -7.62 1.84 -6.77
C HIS A 187 -8.37 2.33 -8.03
N HIS A 188 -8.40 3.65 -8.26
CA HIS A 188 -8.87 4.18 -9.57
C HIS A 188 -7.82 3.97 -10.66
N GLN A 189 -6.55 3.99 -10.28
CA GLN A 189 -5.40 3.73 -11.13
C GLN A 189 -4.63 2.57 -10.51
N ARG A 190 -4.44 1.51 -11.29
CA ARG A 190 -3.67 0.33 -10.88
C ARG A 190 -2.37 0.28 -11.67
N CYS A 191 -1.25 0.16 -10.97
CA CYS A 191 0.07 0.05 -11.57
C CYS A 191 0.33 -1.43 -11.88
N ILE A 192 0.48 -1.75 -13.16
CA ILE A 192 0.73 -3.12 -13.62
C ILE A 192 2.03 -3.18 -14.42
N LEU A 193 2.71 -4.32 -14.39
CA LEU A 193 3.86 -4.61 -15.22
C LEU A 193 3.53 -5.80 -16.14
N LYS A 194 3.58 -5.55 -17.45
CA LYS A 194 3.70 -6.60 -18.46
C LYS A 194 5.17 -7.01 -18.56
N PHE A 195 5.45 -8.30 -18.65
CA PHE A 195 6.82 -8.80 -18.47
C PHE A 195 7.74 -8.45 -19.64
N GLU A 196 7.19 -8.20 -20.82
CA GLU A 196 7.87 -7.64 -21.98
C GLU A 196 8.37 -6.21 -21.77
N ASP A 197 7.74 -5.44 -20.88
CA ASP A 197 8.11 -4.06 -20.55
C ASP A 197 9.17 -3.98 -19.45
N LEU A 198 9.57 -5.11 -18.85
CA LEU A 198 10.50 -5.16 -17.73
C LEU A 198 11.83 -4.47 -18.06
N HIS A 199 12.11 -3.36 -17.39
CA HIS A 199 13.33 -2.59 -17.57
C HIS A 199 14.42 -3.01 -16.57
N VAL A 200 15.43 -3.72 -17.06
CA VAL A 200 16.59 -4.16 -16.25
C VAL A 200 17.83 -3.30 -16.53
N ARG A 201 18.16 -2.39 -15.60
CA ARG A 201 19.36 -1.54 -15.69
C ARG A 201 20.64 -2.38 -15.70
N LYS A 202 21.59 -2.08 -16.60
CA LYS A 202 22.88 -2.81 -16.74
C LYS A 202 23.65 -2.99 -15.43
N LYS A 203 23.74 -1.93 -14.61
CA LYS A 203 24.40 -1.98 -13.29
C LYS A 203 23.69 -2.92 -12.32
N LEU A 204 22.36 -2.96 -12.36
CA LEU A 204 21.54 -3.83 -11.52
C LEU A 204 21.70 -5.29 -11.92
N ARG A 205 21.69 -5.61 -13.23
CA ARG A 205 22.00 -6.96 -13.74
C ARG A 205 23.37 -7.44 -13.27
N LYS A 206 24.41 -6.59 -13.30
CA LYS A 206 25.74 -6.96 -12.78
C LYS A 206 25.70 -7.30 -11.28
N ARG A 207 24.95 -6.54 -10.48
CA ARG A 207 24.84 -6.78 -9.03
C ARG A 207 24.04 -8.04 -8.69
N SER A 208 23.09 -8.42 -9.54
CA SER A 208 22.21 -9.58 -9.31
C SER A 208 22.95 -10.91 -9.18
N SER A 209 24.19 -11.04 -9.68
CA SER A 209 24.98 -12.28 -9.58
C SER A 209 25.33 -12.69 -8.15
N ARG A 210 25.25 -11.75 -7.20
CA ARG A 210 25.53 -11.99 -5.78
C ARG A 210 24.34 -12.55 -5.02
N PHE A 211 23.15 -12.50 -5.62
CA PHE A 211 21.91 -12.81 -4.94
C PHE A 211 21.25 -14.04 -5.51
N GLU A 212 20.52 -14.73 -4.64
CA GLU A 212 19.66 -15.85 -4.99
C GLU A 212 18.23 -15.49 -4.61
N ILE A 213 17.27 -15.98 -5.38
CA ILE A 213 15.85 -15.81 -5.09
C ILE A 213 15.21 -17.17 -4.83
N THR A 214 14.27 -17.22 -3.89
CA THR A 214 13.37 -18.36 -3.68
C THR A 214 11.93 -17.86 -3.67
N CYS A 215 11.00 -18.80 -3.80
CA CYS A 215 9.59 -18.59 -3.60
C CYS A 215 9.06 -19.56 -2.53
N ASP A 216 8.14 -19.09 -1.70
CA ASP A 216 7.36 -19.86 -0.72
C ASP A 216 8.22 -20.66 0.27
N ARG A 217 9.37 -20.11 0.68
CA ARG A 217 10.28 -20.77 1.63
C ARG A 217 10.25 -20.18 3.03
N ALA A 218 9.92 -18.89 3.16
CA ALA A 218 10.05 -18.20 4.44
C ALA A 218 9.02 -17.07 4.59
N PHE A 219 7.74 -17.36 4.31
CA PHE A 219 6.62 -16.41 4.42
C PHE A 219 6.61 -15.65 5.75
N ASP A 220 6.79 -16.36 6.88
CA ASP A 220 6.80 -15.74 8.20
C ASP A 220 7.96 -14.76 8.39
N GLU A 221 9.15 -15.09 7.89
CA GLU A 221 10.29 -14.18 7.95
C GLU A 221 10.05 -12.93 7.09
N VAL A 222 9.37 -13.07 5.95
CA VAL A 222 8.96 -11.96 5.10
C VAL A 222 7.95 -11.04 5.77
N VAL A 223 6.91 -11.61 6.40
CA VAL A 223 5.92 -10.84 7.18
C VAL A 223 6.65 -10.06 8.28
N GLN A 224 7.53 -10.71 9.03
CA GLN A 224 8.31 -10.04 10.09
C GLN A 224 9.24 -8.95 9.53
N GLY A 225 9.84 -9.15 8.36
CA GLY A 225 10.62 -8.14 7.66
C GLY A 225 9.78 -6.90 7.32
N CYS A 226 8.58 -7.11 6.80
CA CYS A 226 7.64 -6.04 6.48
C CYS A 226 7.20 -5.27 7.73
N LEU A 227 6.85 -5.98 8.81
CA LEU A 227 6.46 -5.37 10.08
C LEU A 227 7.59 -4.55 10.70
N ARG A 228 8.84 -5.04 10.66
CA ARG A 228 10.00 -4.29 11.14
C ARG A 228 10.24 -3.00 10.35
N GLN A 229 10.07 -3.04 9.03
CA GLN A 229 10.38 -1.89 8.17
C GLN A 229 9.25 -0.84 8.15
N HIS A 230 7.99 -1.28 8.17
CA HIS A 230 6.84 -0.41 7.97
C HIS A 230 6.01 -0.19 9.23
N GLY A 231 6.14 -1.04 10.24
CA GLY A 231 5.28 -1.07 11.42
C GLY A 231 3.92 -1.73 11.15
N GLU A 232 3.10 -1.83 12.19
CA GLU A 232 1.72 -2.31 12.11
C GLU A 232 0.78 -1.18 11.66
N ASN A 233 0.83 -0.83 10.36
CA ASN A 233 -0.02 0.23 9.80
C ASN A 233 -1.20 -0.31 8.97
N TRP A 234 -1.16 -1.59 8.60
CA TRP A 234 -2.21 -2.22 7.80
C TRP A 234 -2.14 -3.76 7.81
N LEU A 235 -0.94 -4.30 8.06
CA LEU A 235 -0.68 -5.73 8.19
C LEU A 235 -0.89 -6.17 9.65
N TYR A 236 -2.12 -6.06 10.13
CA TYR A 236 -2.47 -6.39 11.51
C TYR A 236 -2.60 -7.91 11.74
N PRO A 237 -2.45 -8.40 12.98
CA PRO A 237 -2.51 -9.82 13.31
C PRO A 237 -3.69 -10.62 12.71
N PRO A 238 -4.95 -10.17 12.75
CA PRO A 238 -6.05 -10.93 12.14
C PRO A 238 -5.89 -11.04 10.62
N PHE A 239 -5.38 -10.00 9.94
CA PHE A 239 -5.13 -10.05 8.51
C PHE A 239 -4.00 -11.04 8.17
N ILE A 240 -2.90 -11.02 8.94
CA ILE A 240 -1.81 -12.00 8.80
C ILE A 240 -2.34 -13.43 8.99
N SER A 241 -3.19 -13.65 10.01
CA SER A 241 -3.77 -14.96 10.31
C SER A 241 -4.56 -15.52 9.11
N VAL A 242 -5.37 -14.68 8.46
CA VAL A 242 -6.15 -15.11 7.29
C VAL A 242 -5.24 -15.39 6.09
N LEU A 243 -4.20 -14.59 5.84
CA LEU A 243 -3.22 -14.87 4.79
C LEU A 243 -2.53 -16.23 5.03
N LYS A 244 -2.17 -16.53 6.28
CA LYS A 244 -1.59 -17.83 6.66
C LYS A 244 -2.57 -18.98 6.44
N GLU A 245 -3.83 -18.80 6.79
CA GLU A 245 -4.85 -19.83 6.58
C GLU A 245 -5.01 -20.16 5.09
N ILE A 246 -5.08 -19.14 4.22
CA ILE A 246 -5.12 -19.35 2.76
C ILE A 246 -3.87 -20.11 2.28
N LEU A 247 -2.69 -19.74 2.79
CA LEU A 247 -1.42 -20.41 2.47
C LEU A 247 -1.43 -21.89 2.90
N GLU A 248 -1.82 -22.18 4.14
CA GLU A 248 -1.84 -23.52 4.73
C GLU A 248 -2.85 -24.45 4.05
N ARG A 249 -3.96 -23.89 3.54
CA ARG A 249 -4.95 -24.60 2.73
C ARG A 249 -4.47 -24.89 1.30
N GLY A 250 -3.28 -24.40 0.90
CA GLY A 250 -2.76 -24.53 -0.46
C GLY A 250 -3.43 -23.62 -1.49
N GLY A 251 -4.19 -22.63 -1.01
CA GLY A 251 -5.02 -21.74 -1.80
C GLY A 251 -6.52 -21.97 -1.62
N ILE A 252 -7.31 -20.95 -1.96
CA ILE A 252 -8.78 -20.95 -1.87
C ILE A 252 -9.33 -20.24 -3.10
N ASN A 253 -10.31 -20.83 -3.79
CA ASN A 253 -11.00 -20.22 -4.93
C ASN A 253 -10.04 -19.64 -5.99
N GLY A 254 -8.98 -20.38 -6.33
CA GLY A 254 -7.96 -19.94 -7.29
C GLY A 254 -6.99 -18.87 -6.78
N VAL A 255 -7.12 -18.44 -5.53
CA VAL A 255 -6.20 -17.54 -4.84
C VAL A 255 -5.14 -18.33 -4.09
N ARG A 256 -3.86 -18.02 -4.31
CA ARG A 256 -2.74 -18.58 -3.54
C ARG A 256 -1.90 -17.47 -2.96
N ILE A 257 -1.46 -17.62 -1.72
CA ILE A 257 -0.53 -16.68 -1.09
C ILE A 257 0.90 -17.10 -1.44
N HIS A 258 1.73 -16.11 -1.73
CA HIS A 258 3.13 -16.34 -2.05
C HIS A 258 4.06 -15.41 -1.28
N SER A 259 5.28 -15.88 -1.07
CA SER A 259 6.42 -15.04 -0.69
C SER A 259 7.57 -15.19 -1.69
N PHE A 260 8.29 -14.10 -1.92
CA PHE A 260 9.53 -14.07 -2.69
C PHE A 260 10.65 -13.60 -1.76
N GLU A 261 11.69 -14.40 -1.64
CA GLU A 261 12.80 -14.11 -0.73
C GLU A 261 14.10 -13.94 -1.48
N LEU A 262 14.80 -12.84 -1.23
CA LEU A 262 16.12 -12.57 -1.78
C LEU A 262 17.20 -12.83 -0.74
N TRP A 263 18.20 -13.62 -1.11
CA TRP A 263 19.27 -14.07 -0.24
C TRP A 263 20.62 -13.57 -0.74
N GLU A 264 21.51 -13.24 0.20
CA GLU A 264 22.94 -13.12 -0.03
C GLU A 264 23.67 -13.96 1.02
N ASN A 265 24.52 -14.89 0.59
CA ASN A 265 25.30 -15.77 1.47
C ASN A 265 24.45 -16.44 2.57
N GLY A 266 23.27 -16.94 2.22
CA GLY A 266 22.35 -17.61 3.14
C GLY A 266 21.53 -16.69 4.06
N THR A 267 21.74 -15.37 4.03
CA THR A 267 20.94 -14.40 4.81
C THR A 267 19.87 -13.76 3.93
N MET A 268 18.62 -13.66 4.42
CA MET A 268 17.56 -12.94 3.71
C MET A 268 17.81 -11.42 3.79
N VAL A 269 17.87 -10.77 2.64
CA VAL A 269 18.22 -9.35 2.51
C VAL A 269 17.09 -8.51 1.93
N ALA A 270 16.12 -9.15 1.28
CA ALA A 270 14.85 -8.56 0.87
C ALA A 270 13.78 -9.65 0.80
N GLY A 271 12.53 -9.26 0.94
CA GLY A 271 11.41 -10.18 0.84
C GLY A 271 10.12 -9.45 0.53
N GLU A 272 9.20 -10.11 -0.16
CA GLU A 272 7.90 -9.58 -0.55
C GLU A 272 6.87 -10.69 -0.44
N MET A 273 5.67 -10.33 -0.01
CA MET A 273 4.53 -11.20 -0.02
C MET A 273 3.42 -10.62 -0.89
N GLY A 274 2.62 -11.52 -1.45
CA GLY A 274 1.49 -11.19 -2.29
C GLY A 274 0.59 -12.38 -2.46
N TYR A 275 -0.29 -12.31 -3.43
CA TYR A 275 -1.17 -13.41 -3.80
C TYR A 275 -1.24 -13.55 -5.32
N SER A 276 -1.49 -14.76 -5.81
CA SER A 276 -1.81 -15.00 -7.20
C SER A 276 -3.28 -15.33 -7.37
N VAL A 277 -3.83 -14.95 -8.53
CA VAL A 277 -5.17 -15.33 -8.99
C VAL A 277 -5.05 -15.73 -10.46
N GLY A 278 -5.16 -17.03 -10.73
CA GLY A 278 -4.88 -17.60 -12.06
C GLY A 278 -3.52 -17.10 -12.58
N GLY A 279 -3.55 -16.36 -13.69
CA GLY A 279 -2.36 -15.80 -14.33
C GLY A 279 -1.86 -14.43 -13.81
N CYS A 280 -2.39 -13.88 -12.71
CA CYS A 280 -1.95 -12.59 -12.16
C CYS A 280 -1.30 -12.81 -10.79
N TYR A 281 -0.20 -12.10 -10.51
CA TYR A 281 0.34 -11.95 -9.16
C TYR A 281 0.17 -10.50 -8.69
N THR A 282 -0.32 -10.32 -7.47
CA THR A 282 -0.55 -9.02 -6.83
C THR A 282 0.37 -8.85 -5.63
N SER A 283 1.24 -7.84 -5.67
CA SER A 283 2.08 -7.47 -4.53
C SER A 283 1.29 -6.82 -3.41
N LEU A 284 1.55 -7.24 -2.16
CA LEU A 284 1.00 -6.61 -0.97
C LEU A 284 2.05 -5.75 -0.25
N SER A 285 3.14 -6.37 0.20
CA SER A 285 4.20 -5.68 0.95
C SER A 285 5.54 -6.31 0.67
N GLY A 286 6.58 -5.50 0.70
CA GLY A 286 7.95 -5.98 0.72
C GLY A 286 8.84 -5.16 1.62
N PHE A 287 9.99 -5.73 1.95
CA PHE A 287 11.03 -5.12 2.76
C PHE A 287 12.40 -5.37 2.11
N TYR A 288 13.38 -4.56 2.48
CA TYR A 288 14.77 -4.78 2.10
C TYR A 288 15.72 -4.18 3.12
N THR A 289 16.89 -4.79 3.24
CA THR A 289 17.94 -4.36 4.15
C THR A 289 18.70 -3.17 3.58
N VAL A 290 19.06 -2.19 4.42
CA VAL A 290 19.87 -1.02 4.03
C VAL A 290 21.23 -0.95 4.73
N LYS A 291 21.69 -2.04 5.34
CA LYS A 291 22.93 -2.10 6.14
C LYS A 291 24.22 -1.74 5.36
N SER A 292 24.20 -1.73 4.02
CA SER A 292 25.35 -1.36 3.19
C SER A 292 24.92 -0.89 1.80
N ALA A 293 25.84 -0.24 1.07
CA ALA A 293 25.62 0.23 -0.31
C ALA A 293 25.25 -0.91 -1.29
N VAL A 294 25.63 -2.15 -1.01
CA VAL A 294 25.23 -3.33 -1.79
C VAL A 294 23.74 -3.64 -1.53
N TYR A 295 23.33 -3.62 -0.27
CA TYR A 295 21.96 -3.92 0.13
C TYR A 295 20.95 -2.83 -0.29
N MET A 296 21.41 -1.61 -0.57
CA MET A 296 20.57 -0.57 -1.19
C MET A 296 19.94 -1.01 -2.52
N SER A 297 20.53 -1.99 -3.22
CA SER A 297 19.96 -2.54 -4.45
C SER A 297 19.16 -3.82 -4.27
N ALA A 298 19.07 -4.37 -3.05
CA ALA A 298 18.43 -5.65 -2.78
C ALA A 298 16.95 -5.64 -3.20
N GLY A 299 16.18 -4.60 -2.82
CA GLY A 299 14.78 -4.49 -3.25
C GLY A 299 14.61 -4.45 -4.78
N SER A 300 15.48 -3.72 -5.49
CA SER A 300 15.44 -3.69 -6.96
C SER A 300 15.86 -5.02 -7.60
N VAL A 301 16.85 -5.71 -7.03
CA VAL A 301 17.27 -7.05 -7.49
C VAL A 301 16.15 -8.07 -7.26
N GLN A 302 15.48 -7.99 -6.10
CA GLN A 302 14.32 -8.81 -5.81
C GLN A 302 13.22 -8.57 -6.83
N CYS A 303 12.86 -7.31 -7.12
CA CYS A 303 11.81 -6.99 -8.09
C CYS A 303 12.08 -7.63 -9.46
N ILE A 304 13.30 -7.47 -10.01
CA ILE A 304 13.61 -8.06 -11.33
C ILE A 304 13.66 -9.60 -11.28
N GLY A 305 14.04 -10.20 -10.14
CA GLY A 305 14.01 -11.64 -9.94
C GLY A 305 12.57 -12.17 -9.89
N THR A 306 11.71 -11.55 -9.08
CA THR A 306 10.27 -11.86 -9.00
C THR A 306 9.61 -11.73 -10.36
N ALA A 307 9.85 -10.64 -11.09
CA ALA A 307 9.30 -10.46 -12.43
C ALA A 307 9.69 -11.60 -13.39
N LYS A 308 10.95 -12.07 -13.33
CA LYS A 308 11.40 -13.19 -14.18
C LYS A 308 10.82 -14.53 -13.75
N LEU A 309 10.71 -14.81 -12.45
CA LEU A 309 10.05 -16.03 -11.97
C LEU A 309 8.58 -16.08 -12.40
N LEU A 310 7.86 -14.96 -12.25
CA LEU A 310 6.48 -14.83 -12.70
C LEU A 310 6.36 -15.03 -14.22
N GLN A 311 7.27 -14.44 -15.00
CA GLN A 311 7.33 -14.62 -16.44
C GLN A 311 7.55 -16.09 -16.84
N GLN A 312 8.50 -16.79 -16.20
CA GLN A 312 8.75 -18.22 -16.44
C GLN A 312 7.55 -19.10 -16.07
N ALA A 313 6.83 -18.73 -15.00
CA ALA A 313 5.61 -19.40 -14.57
C ALA A 313 4.39 -19.12 -15.45
N GLY A 314 4.54 -18.33 -16.53
CA GLY A 314 3.47 -18.02 -17.47
C GLY A 314 2.44 -17.02 -16.94
N ALA A 315 2.81 -16.22 -15.91
CA ALA A 315 1.97 -15.12 -15.47
C ALA A 315 1.72 -14.15 -16.63
N ALA A 316 0.51 -13.60 -16.72
CA ALA A 316 0.10 -12.65 -17.75
C ALA A 316 0.55 -11.22 -17.43
N PHE A 317 0.57 -10.84 -16.15
CA PHE A 317 1.08 -9.56 -15.67
C PHE A 317 1.31 -9.59 -14.16
N TRP A 318 2.01 -8.58 -13.66
CA TRP A 318 2.21 -8.33 -12.24
C TRP A 318 1.44 -7.07 -11.82
N ASP A 319 0.45 -7.22 -10.94
CA ASP A 319 -0.23 -6.12 -10.25
C ASP A 319 0.63 -5.60 -9.09
N LEU A 320 1.09 -4.37 -9.23
CA LEU A 320 1.90 -3.70 -8.22
C LEU A 320 1.05 -2.78 -7.34
N GLY A 321 -0.27 -2.69 -7.50
CA GLY A 321 -1.14 -1.84 -6.69
C GLY A 321 -1.02 -0.36 -7.05
N MET A 322 -0.60 0.50 -6.11
CA MET A 322 -0.50 1.94 -6.35
C MET A 322 0.73 2.37 -7.15
N THR A 323 0.61 3.49 -7.88
CA THR A 323 1.70 4.14 -8.59
C THR A 323 2.79 4.61 -7.66
N LEU A 324 4.03 4.19 -7.91
CA LEU A 324 5.24 4.68 -7.26
C LEU A 324 6.35 4.80 -8.29
N LYS A 325 7.24 5.80 -8.16
CA LYS A 325 8.29 6.07 -9.15
C LYS A 325 9.13 4.83 -9.48
N TYR A 326 9.52 4.04 -8.48
CA TYR A 326 10.37 2.86 -8.73
C TYR A 326 9.66 1.77 -9.56
N LYS A 327 8.33 1.70 -9.54
CA LYS A 327 7.54 0.77 -10.35
C LYS A 327 7.55 1.20 -11.82
N LEU A 328 7.42 2.50 -12.06
CA LEU A 328 7.58 3.07 -13.40
C LEU A 328 9.01 2.86 -13.92
N ASP A 329 10.01 3.05 -13.07
CA ASP A 329 11.42 2.77 -13.40
C ASP A 329 11.68 1.28 -13.71
N LEU A 330 10.82 0.36 -13.23
CA LEU A 330 10.84 -1.08 -13.52
C LEU A 330 10.18 -1.41 -14.86
N GLY A 331 9.46 -0.46 -15.49
CA GLY A 331 8.70 -0.66 -16.71
C GLY A 331 7.18 -0.78 -16.52
N ALA A 332 6.70 -0.67 -15.27
CA ALA A 332 5.27 -0.71 -15.01
C ALA A 332 4.57 0.55 -15.55
N HIS A 333 3.31 0.42 -15.92
CA HIS A 333 2.45 1.53 -16.31
C HIS A 333 1.16 1.52 -15.49
N CYS A 334 0.42 2.63 -15.50
CA CYS A 334 -0.83 2.75 -14.75
C CYS A 334 -2.02 2.63 -15.70
N VAL A 335 -2.99 1.82 -15.31
CA VAL A 335 -4.24 1.64 -16.04
C VAL A 335 -5.43 2.05 -15.17
N PRO A 336 -6.51 2.61 -15.75
CA PRO A 336 -7.75 2.84 -15.03
C PRO A 336 -8.31 1.53 -14.45
N ARG A 337 -9.06 1.63 -13.35
CA ARG A 337 -9.70 0.48 -12.68
C ARG A 337 -10.43 -0.44 -13.64
N GLN A 338 -11.25 0.11 -14.54
CA GLN A 338 -12.02 -0.67 -15.52
C GLN A 338 -11.09 -1.53 -16.39
N ALA A 339 -9.96 -0.96 -16.83
CA ALA A 339 -8.98 -1.68 -17.65
C ALA A 339 -8.26 -2.75 -16.81
N PHE A 340 -7.89 -2.45 -15.56
CA PHE A 340 -7.34 -3.45 -14.64
C PHE A 340 -8.30 -4.62 -14.41
N LEU A 341 -9.57 -4.34 -14.11
CA LEU A 341 -10.62 -5.35 -13.93
C LEU A 341 -10.75 -6.21 -15.19
N GLY A 342 -10.74 -5.58 -16.37
CA GLY A 342 -10.72 -6.29 -17.65
C GLY A 342 -9.51 -7.19 -17.85
N GLU A 343 -8.34 -6.84 -17.33
CA GLU A 343 -7.14 -7.70 -17.39
C GLU A 343 -7.22 -8.87 -16.39
N ILE A 344 -7.52 -8.60 -15.12
CA ILE A 344 -7.57 -9.64 -14.08
C ILE A 344 -8.70 -10.64 -14.33
N TRP A 345 -9.87 -10.21 -14.79
CA TRP A 345 -10.99 -11.12 -15.08
C TRP A 345 -10.73 -12.02 -16.29
N LYS A 346 -9.91 -11.60 -17.25
CA LYS A 346 -9.43 -12.48 -18.34
C LYS A 346 -8.44 -13.54 -17.87
N THR A 347 -7.80 -13.34 -16.71
CA THR A 347 -6.66 -14.17 -16.27
C THR A 347 -6.93 -14.97 -15.01
N ARG A 348 -7.90 -14.58 -14.18
CA ARG A 348 -8.17 -15.20 -12.87
C ARG A 348 -8.63 -16.65 -12.96
N ASP A 349 -9.23 -17.03 -14.08
CA ASP A 349 -9.72 -18.39 -14.36
C ASP A 349 -8.70 -19.25 -15.10
N LYS A 350 -7.52 -18.71 -15.41
CA LYS A 350 -6.42 -19.50 -15.96
C LYS A 350 -5.86 -20.43 -14.89
N GLN A 351 -5.09 -21.42 -15.35
CA GLN A 351 -4.34 -22.28 -14.44
C GLN A 351 -3.50 -21.42 -13.49
N PRO A 352 -3.48 -21.76 -12.18
CA PRO A 352 -2.64 -21.07 -11.21
C PRO A 352 -1.18 -21.05 -11.67
N ILE A 353 -0.49 -19.94 -11.44
CA ILE A 353 0.95 -19.89 -11.64
C ILE A 353 1.63 -20.89 -10.71
N GLU A 354 2.55 -21.67 -11.26
CA GLU A 354 3.39 -22.61 -10.52
C GLU A 354 4.79 -22.03 -10.42
N LEU A 355 5.18 -21.62 -9.21
CA LEU A 355 6.44 -20.94 -8.96
C LEU A 355 7.50 -21.94 -8.46
N PRO A 356 8.73 -21.90 -9.00
CA PRO A 356 9.78 -22.81 -8.56
C PRO A 356 10.17 -22.48 -7.11
N ARG A 357 10.31 -23.55 -6.31
CA ARG A 357 10.79 -23.43 -4.93
C ARG A 357 12.29 -23.54 -4.82
N GLU A 358 13.01 -23.97 -5.85
CA GLU A 358 14.46 -23.98 -5.81
C GLU A 358 15.05 -22.58 -5.62
N ARG A 359 16.24 -22.56 -5.03
CA ARG A 359 17.04 -21.35 -4.89
C ARG A 359 17.79 -21.13 -6.19
N VAL A 360 17.52 -20.00 -6.83
CA VAL A 360 18.08 -19.68 -8.16
C VAL A 360 18.89 -18.40 -8.10
N ASN A 361 20.07 -18.38 -8.72
CA ASN A 361 20.84 -17.14 -8.85
C ASN A 361 20.10 -16.15 -9.75
N VAL A 362 19.92 -14.92 -9.28
CA VAL A 362 19.09 -13.93 -10.00
C VAL A 362 19.70 -13.57 -11.36
N LYS A 363 21.03 -13.55 -11.50
CA LYS A 363 21.64 -13.29 -12.80
C LYS A 363 21.39 -14.42 -13.79
N GLN A 364 21.54 -15.68 -13.37
CA GLN A 364 21.26 -16.83 -14.23
C GLN A 364 19.80 -16.83 -14.68
N LEU A 365 18.88 -16.49 -13.77
CA LEU A 365 17.46 -16.31 -14.10
C LEU A 365 17.24 -15.24 -15.17
N LEU A 366 17.87 -14.06 -15.02
CA LEU A 366 17.79 -12.98 -16.02
C LEU A 366 18.33 -13.38 -17.39
N ASP A 367 19.35 -14.24 -17.42
CA ASP A 367 20.04 -14.67 -18.64
C ASP A 367 19.30 -15.82 -19.36
N SER A 368 18.36 -16.49 -18.69
CA SER A 368 17.62 -17.65 -19.23
C SER A 368 16.42 -17.31 -20.14
N LEU A 369 15.98 -16.05 -20.12
CA LEU A 369 14.80 -15.54 -20.85
C LEU A 369 15.13 -14.35 -21.75
N SER A 370 16.41 -14.16 -22.08
CA SER A 370 16.91 -13.01 -22.86
C SER A 370 17.26 -13.36 -24.29
#